data_AF-A0A2T7C0Z3-F1
#
_entry.id   AF-A0A2T7C0Z3-F1
#
_cell.length_a   1.000
_cell.length_b   1.000
_cell.length_c   1.000
_cell.angle_alpha   90.00
_cell.angle_beta   90.00
_cell.angle_gamma   90.00
#
_symmetry.space_group_name_H-M   'P 1'
#
loop_
_entity.id
_entity.type
_entity.pdbx_description
1 polymer ?
#
loop_
_entity_poly.entity_id
_entity_poly.type
_entity_poly.pdbx_seq_one_letter_code
_entity_poly.pdbx_strand_id
1 'polypeptide(L)'
;MALLMEPGAEPLTESEQADLAGIAAIKEAAAREYKEQGNQFVRMGRKHYAEAVSCYTKAIAQMEPLSSLDAADASILFANRAHVNLLLGNYRRSLDDAEQAIRLSPSSVKAYYRAVKAALALDLLPDAASFCRRGLEQDPANEELKKLLAQVDAKLGEQERQRAKVAQAIASAKDLAAAMEKRGVKLGKAAYQELTGVKKPKLDEQGVLHWPVLLLYPKVMSSDFIEDFPETDTLSPHLDVMFSESSPPLPWDENHAYTRDAIELYYQAPVGGSK
;
A
#
# COMPACT_ATOMS: atom_id res chain seq x y z
N MET A 1 38.01 39.70 -23.32
CA MET A 1 38.98 39.43 -22.23
C MET A 1 38.25 38.79 -21.02
N ALA A 2 37.20 37.98 -21.24
CA ALA A 2 36.46 37.29 -20.18
C ALA A 2 37.07 35.96 -19.68
N LEU A 3 38.07 35.41 -20.37
CA LEU A 3 38.80 34.19 -19.98
C LEU A 3 39.61 34.33 -18.67
N LEU A 4 39.79 35.55 -18.17
CA LEU A 4 40.54 35.88 -16.95
C LEU A 4 39.66 36.35 -15.78
N MET A 5 38.33 36.35 -15.92
CA MET A 5 37.43 36.71 -14.83
C MET A 5 37.29 35.56 -13.84
N GLU A 6 37.40 35.85 -12.54
CA GLU A 6 37.15 34.84 -11.51
C GLU A 6 35.67 34.40 -11.49
N PRO A 7 35.37 33.13 -11.17
CA PRO A 7 34.00 32.65 -11.08
C PRO A 7 33.17 33.50 -10.10
N GLY A 8 32.19 34.24 -10.63
CA GLY A 8 31.29 35.08 -9.83
C GLY A 8 31.61 36.58 -9.81
N ALA A 9 32.64 37.04 -10.53
CA ALA A 9 32.90 38.48 -10.69
C ALA A 9 31.85 39.15 -11.61
N GLU A 10 31.27 40.26 -11.19
CA GLU A 10 30.34 41.04 -12.02
C GLU A 10 31.09 41.77 -13.15
N PRO A 11 30.58 41.76 -14.40
CA PRO A 11 31.24 42.41 -15.52
C PRO A 11 31.17 43.94 -15.38
N LEU A 12 32.34 44.57 -15.26
CA LEU A 12 32.47 46.01 -15.02
C LEU A 12 32.52 46.81 -16.32
N THR A 13 32.79 46.17 -17.46
CA THR A 13 32.91 46.81 -18.78
C THR A 13 31.89 46.28 -19.78
N GLU A 14 31.48 47.14 -20.74
CA GLU A 14 30.59 46.74 -21.86
C GLU A 14 31.17 45.57 -22.68
N SER A 15 32.50 45.49 -22.79
CA SER A 15 33.22 44.41 -23.47
C SER A 15 33.09 43.07 -22.73
N GLU A 16 33.19 43.06 -21.40
CA GLU A 16 32.98 41.86 -20.58
C GLU A 16 31.51 41.41 -20.60
N GLN A 17 30.56 42.34 -20.62
CA GLN A 17 29.14 42.03 -20.76
C GLN A 17 28.83 41.40 -22.12
N ALA A 18 29.42 41.92 -23.20
CA ALA A 18 29.28 41.35 -24.54
C ALA A 18 29.91 39.94 -24.65
N ASP A 19 31.09 39.74 -24.07
CA ASP A 19 31.74 38.42 -24.01
C ASP A 19 30.88 37.40 -23.24
N LEU A 20 30.34 37.78 -22.07
CA LEU A 20 29.47 36.91 -21.26
C LEU A 20 28.15 36.59 -21.98
N ALA A 21 27.54 37.56 -22.64
CA ALA A 21 26.35 37.33 -23.45
C ALA A 21 26.64 36.38 -24.63
N GLY A 22 27.81 36.50 -25.26
CA GLY A 22 28.27 35.57 -26.29
C GLY A 22 28.44 34.14 -25.77
N ILE A 23 29.04 33.98 -24.59
CA ILE A 23 29.21 32.66 -23.94
C ILE A 23 27.85 32.05 -23.59
N ALA A 24 26.92 32.84 -23.03
CA ALA A 24 25.56 32.39 -22.71
C ALA A 24 24.83 31.91 -23.97
N ALA A 25 24.87 32.69 -25.07
CA ALA A 25 24.25 32.31 -26.33
C ALA A 25 24.81 31.00 -26.92
N ILE A 26 26.13 30.76 -26.80
CA ILE A 26 26.75 29.49 -27.21
C ILE A 26 26.25 28.34 -26.35
N LYS A 27 26.19 28.51 -25.02
CA LYS A 27 25.68 27.49 -24.10
C LYS A 27 24.21 27.17 -24.37
N GLU A 28 23.37 28.17 -24.60
CA GLU A 28 21.96 28.00 -24.97
C GLU A 28 21.78 27.25 -26.30
N ALA A 29 22.60 27.58 -27.31
CA ALA A 29 22.59 26.88 -28.58
C ALA A 29 22.97 25.39 -28.41
N ALA A 30 24.02 25.10 -27.64
CA ALA A 30 24.43 23.74 -27.31
C ALA A 30 23.34 22.99 -26.52
N ALA A 31 22.69 23.65 -25.56
CA ALA A 31 21.59 23.06 -24.80
C ALA A 31 20.40 22.69 -25.70
N ARG A 32 20.05 23.57 -26.66
CA ARG A 32 19.01 23.31 -27.66
C ARG A 32 19.37 22.15 -28.59
N GLU A 33 20.62 22.04 -29.00
CA GLU A 33 21.09 20.92 -29.82
C GLU A 33 20.98 19.60 -29.06
N TYR A 34 21.49 19.53 -27.83
CA TYR A 34 21.36 18.34 -26.99
C TYR A 34 19.90 17.99 -26.68
N LYS A 35 19.02 18.98 -26.51
CA LYS A 35 17.57 18.76 -26.37
C LYS A 35 17.01 18.03 -27.58
N GLU A 36 17.34 18.47 -28.78
CA GLU A 36 16.82 17.89 -30.01
C GLU A 36 17.38 16.49 -30.27
N GLN A 37 18.69 16.28 -30.02
CA GLN A 37 19.29 14.94 -30.06
C GLN A 37 18.59 13.98 -29.08
N GLY A 38 18.32 14.44 -27.84
CA GLY A 38 17.55 13.68 -26.87
C GLY A 38 16.16 13.31 -27.39
N ASN A 39 15.44 14.26 -27.98
CA ASN A 39 14.11 14.02 -28.57
C ASN A 39 14.17 13.00 -29.73
N GLN A 40 15.21 13.04 -30.55
CA GLN A 40 15.42 12.07 -31.63
C GLN A 40 15.62 10.66 -31.07
N PHE A 41 16.47 10.50 -30.05
CA PHE A 41 16.66 9.21 -29.39
C PHE A 41 15.37 8.68 -28.74
N VAL A 42 14.53 9.55 -28.16
CA VAL A 42 13.20 9.14 -27.69
C VAL A 42 12.33 8.61 -28.83
N ARG A 43 12.33 9.26 -30.00
CA ARG A 43 11.58 8.82 -31.19
C ARG A 43 12.11 7.49 -31.75
N MET A 44 13.42 7.23 -31.64
CA MET A 44 14.03 5.97 -32.06
C MET A 44 13.65 4.78 -31.14
N GLY A 45 13.08 5.05 -29.97
CA GLY A 45 12.47 4.05 -29.10
C GLY A 45 13.39 3.50 -28.01
N ARG A 46 12.90 2.45 -27.32
CA ARG A 46 13.43 2.01 -26.01
C ARG A 46 14.93 1.73 -25.97
N LYS A 47 15.52 1.24 -27.07
CA LYS A 47 16.96 0.95 -27.14
C LYS A 47 17.84 2.19 -26.95
N HIS A 48 17.31 3.37 -27.25
CA HIS A 48 18.03 4.64 -27.23
C HIS A 48 17.67 5.57 -26.06
N TYR A 49 16.86 5.07 -25.11
CA TYR A 49 16.43 5.88 -23.97
C TYR A 49 17.59 6.25 -23.03
N ALA A 50 18.63 5.43 -22.91
CA ALA A 50 19.80 5.77 -22.12
C ALA A 50 20.57 6.95 -22.73
N GLU A 51 20.72 6.96 -24.05
CA GLU A 51 21.33 8.04 -24.83
C GLU A 51 20.49 9.31 -24.72
N ALA A 52 19.17 9.22 -24.79
CA ALA A 52 18.28 10.35 -24.56
C ALA A 52 18.48 10.99 -23.18
N VAL A 53 18.58 10.18 -22.11
CA VAL A 53 18.88 10.68 -20.76
C VAL A 53 20.24 11.35 -20.69
N SER A 54 21.25 10.82 -21.38
CA SER A 54 22.58 11.42 -21.48
C SER A 54 22.52 12.79 -22.15
N CYS A 55 21.82 12.91 -23.29
CA CYS A 55 21.64 14.16 -24.01
C CYS A 55 20.91 15.21 -23.16
N TYR A 56 19.80 14.87 -22.50
CA TYR A 56 19.12 15.81 -21.62
C TYR A 56 19.98 16.25 -20.43
N THR A 57 20.80 15.34 -19.88
CA THR A 57 21.73 15.68 -18.79
C THR A 57 22.81 16.66 -19.25
N LYS A 58 23.35 16.47 -20.46
CA LYS A 58 24.29 17.43 -21.07
C LYS A 58 23.62 18.78 -21.33
N ALA A 59 22.37 18.78 -21.81
CA ALA A 59 21.60 20.01 -22.03
C ALA A 59 21.39 20.80 -20.73
N ILE A 60 20.99 20.12 -19.65
CA ILE A 60 20.80 20.73 -18.33
C ILE A 60 22.12 21.32 -17.81
N ALA A 61 23.24 20.61 -17.98
CA ALA A 61 24.56 21.09 -17.55
C ALA A 61 25.02 22.38 -18.27
N GLN A 62 24.52 22.66 -19.49
CA GLN A 62 24.82 23.92 -20.18
C GLN A 62 24.04 25.11 -19.61
N MET A 63 22.91 24.86 -18.93
CA MET A 63 22.04 25.89 -18.36
C MET A 63 22.41 26.29 -16.93
N GLU A 64 23.50 25.75 -16.37
CA GLU A 64 23.97 26.10 -15.04
C GLU A 64 25.03 27.22 -15.09
N PRO A 65 24.92 28.27 -14.25
CA PRO A 65 23.84 28.55 -13.30
C PRO A 65 22.57 29.08 -14.01
N LEU A 66 21.39 28.64 -13.57
CA LEU A 66 20.11 29.05 -14.16
C LEU A 66 19.89 30.57 -14.00
N SER A 67 19.82 31.29 -15.12
CA SER A 67 19.23 32.63 -15.12
C SER A 67 17.70 32.52 -15.05
N SER A 68 17.01 33.58 -14.59
CA SER A 68 15.55 33.60 -14.53
C SER A 68 14.87 33.51 -15.90
N LEU A 69 15.57 33.86 -16.99
CA LEU A 69 15.08 33.72 -18.36
C LEU A 69 15.07 32.25 -18.84
N ASP A 70 15.86 31.37 -18.23
CA ASP A 70 16.06 29.98 -18.66
C ASP A 70 15.18 28.96 -17.93
N ALA A 71 14.42 29.39 -16.92
CA ALA A 71 13.67 28.48 -16.04
C ALA A 71 12.62 27.62 -16.80
N ALA A 72 11.97 28.19 -17.81
CA ALA A 72 10.98 27.46 -18.61
C ALA A 72 11.62 26.36 -19.48
N ASP A 73 12.74 26.68 -20.14
CA ASP A 73 13.46 25.72 -20.98
C ASP A 73 14.13 24.63 -20.14
N ALA A 74 14.71 25.00 -18.99
CA ALA A 74 15.22 24.06 -18.01
C ALA A 74 14.10 23.13 -17.49
N SER A 75 12.91 23.67 -17.16
CA SER A 75 11.75 22.87 -16.77
C SER A 75 11.38 21.84 -17.84
N ILE A 76 11.39 22.23 -19.12
CA ILE A 76 11.13 21.30 -20.23
C ILE A 76 12.16 20.17 -20.27
N LEU A 77 13.45 20.48 -20.10
CA LEU A 77 14.51 19.47 -20.09
C LEU A 77 14.36 18.48 -18.94
N PHE A 78 14.14 18.96 -17.71
CA PHE A 78 13.86 18.11 -16.55
C PHE A 78 12.63 17.25 -16.79
N ALA A 79 11.55 17.83 -17.33
CA ALA A 79 10.32 17.10 -17.58
C ALA A 79 10.51 16.03 -18.68
N ASN A 80 11.31 16.30 -19.71
CA ASN A 80 11.64 15.32 -20.75
C ASN A 80 12.55 14.21 -20.22
N ARG A 81 13.55 14.53 -19.39
CA ARG A 81 14.38 13.52 -18.72
C ARG A 81 13.56 12.65 -17.77
N ALA A 82 12.62 13.25 -17.02
CA ALA A 82 11.65 12.54 -16.20
C ALA A 82 10.84 11.53 -17.03
N HIS A 83 10.34 11.94 -18.20
CA HIS A 83 9.59 11.06 -19.09
C HIS A 83 10.38 9.81 -19.48
N VAL A 84 11.64 9.97 -19.89
CA VAL A 84 12.47 8.85 -20.32
C VAL A 84 12.84 7.96 -19.13
N ASN A 85 13.15 8.56 -17.97
CA ASN A 85 13.37 7.80 -16.75
C ASN A 85 12.14 6.97 -16.34
N LEU A 86 10.94 7.51 -16.52
CA LEU A 86 9.69 6.79 -16.28
C LEU A 86 9.54 5.60 -17.24
N LEU A 87 9.83 5.78 -18.52
CA LEU A 87 9.80 4.71 -19.52
C LEU A 87 10.86 3.62 -19.27
N LEU A 88 11.99 3.98 -18.65
CA LEU A 88 13.05 3.06 -18.24
C LEU A 88 12.74 2.32 -16.92
N GLY A 89 11.71 2.72 -16.18
CA GLY A 89 11.41 2.19 -14.84
C GLY A 89 12.24 2.81 -13.72
N ASN A 90 12.98 3.88 -14.00
CA ASN A 90 13.76 4.63 -13.02
C ASN A 90 12.86 5.61 -12.24
N TYR A 91 11.87 5.08 -11.50
CA TYR A 91 10.78 5.89 -10.95
C TYR A 91 11.26 6.97 -9.97
N ARG A 92 12.27 6.69 -9.12
CA ARG A 92 12.79 7.70 -8.19
C ARG A 92 13.43 8.88 -8.92
N ARG A 93 14.30 8.60 -9.90
CA ARG A 93 14.93 9.64 -10.74
C ARG A 93 13.89 10.42 -11.54
N SER A 94 12.86 9.73 -12.05
CA SER A 94 11.75 10.37 -12.73
C SER A 94 10.99 11.34 -11.82
N LEU A 95 10.78 10.96 -10.55
CA LEU A 95 10.09 11.80 -9.58
C LEU A 95 10.93 13.04 -9.26
N ASP A 96 12.21 12.86 -8.94
CA ASP A 96 13.12 13.97 -8.62
C ASP A 96 13.20 14.97 -9.79
N ASP A 97 13.31 14.48 -11.04
CA ASP A 97 13.30 15.32 -12.24
C ASP A 97 11.95 16.04 -12.45
N ALA A 98 10.83 15.35 -12.22
CA ALA A 98 9.51 15.95 -12.36
C ALA A 98 9.27 17.04 -11.31
N GLU A 99 9.74 16.85 -10.07
CA GLU A 99 9.68 17.88 -9.04
C GLU A 99 10.55 19.09 -9.37
N GLN A 100 11.75 18.90 -9.92
CA GLN A 100 12.56 20.02 -10.41
C GLN A 100 11.82 20.79 -11.51
N ALA A 101 11.22 20.08 -12.47
CA ALA A 101 10.44 20.71 -13.52
C ALA A 101 9.25 21.52 -12.95
N ILE A 102 8.56 21.01 -11.93
CA ILE A 102 7.46 21.71 -11.24
C ILE A 102 7.97 22.94 -10.48
N ARG A 103 9.13 22.85 -9.81
CA ARG A 103 9.73 24.00 -9.11
C ARG A 103 10.06 25.13 -10.07
N LEU A 104 10.60 24.80 -11.24
CA LEU A 104 10.98 25.77 -12.27
C LEU A 104 9.77 26.32 -13.04
N SER A 105 8.76 25.48 -13.30
CA SER A 105 7.53 25.87 -13.96
C SER A 105 6.31 25.22 -13.29
N PRO A 106 5.72 25.90 -12.29
CA PRO A 106 4.56 25.39 -11.56
C PRO A 106 3.31 25.21 -12.42
N SER A 107 3.26 25.75 -13.64
CA SER A 107 2.17 25.59 -14.61
C SER A 107 2.33 24.37 -15.52
N SER A 108 3.44 23.61 -15.40
CA SER A 108 3.73 22.47 -16.26
C SER A 108 2.90 21.22 -15.90
N VAL A 109 1.71 21.12 -16.49
CA VAL A 109 0.79 19.96 -16.32
C VAL A 109 1.47 18.64 -16.68
N LYS A 110 2.35 18.64 -17.70
CA LYS A 110 3.13 17.45 -18.09
C LYS A 110 4.10 16.99 -17.00
N ALA A 111 4.67 17.92 -16.23
CA ALA A 111 5.55 17.58 -15.12
C ALA A 111 4.76 16.95 -13.97
N TYR A 112 3.59 17.50 -13.62
CA TYR A 112 2.67 16.87 -12.65
C TYR A 112 2.26 15.46 -13.07
N TYR A 113 1.86 15.27 -14.33
CA TYR A 113 1.50 13.94 -14.83
C TYR A 113 2.63 12.91 -14.66
N ARG A 114 3.88 13.31 -14.93
CA ARG A 114 5.06 12.45 -14.76
C ARG A 114 5.36 12.19 -13.29
N ALA A 115 5.24 13.20 -12.42
CA ALA A 115 5.38 13.05 -10.97
C ALA A 115 4.35 12.06 -10.40
N VAL A 116 3.07 12.20 -10.77
CA VAL A 116 1.99 11.31 -10.34
C VAL A 116 2.28 9.86 -10.75
N LYS A 117 2.64 9.62 -12.01
CA LYS A 117 2.93 8.27 -12.49
C LYS A 117 4.16 7.65 -11.80
N ALA A 118 5.20 8.45 -11.56
CA ALA A 118 6.38 7.99 -10.84
C ALA A 118 6.06 7.68 -9.36
N ALA A 119 5.29 8.54 -8.68
CA ALA A 119 4.86 8.34 -7.31
C ALA A 119 3.94 7.10 -7.17
N LEU A 120 3.02 6.90 -8.11
CA LEU A 120 2.17 5.70 -8.18
C LEU A 120 3.00 4.41 -8.33
N ALA A 121 4.07 4.45 -9.13
CA ALA A 121 4.96 3.30 -9.31
C ALA A 121 5.83 3.01 -8.08
N LEU A 122 6.03 4.01 -7.21
CA LEU A 122 6.73 3.89 -5.93
C LEU A 122 5.79 3.62 -4.74
N ASP A 123 4.49 3.45 -4.99
CA ASP A 123 3.44 3.34 -3.97
C ASP A 123 3.36 4.53 -2.98
N LEU A 124 3.82 5.70 -3.41
CA LEU A 124 3.73 6.97 -2.67
C LEU A 124 2.38 7.62 -2.95
N LEU A 125 1.30 6.96 -2.52
CA LEU A 125 -0.08 7.36 -2.81
C LEU A 125 -0.44 8.78 -2.32
N PRO A 126 -0.04 9.22 -1.10
CA PRO A 126 -0.34 10.59 -0.64
C PRO A 126 0.31 11.68 -1.52
N ASP A 127 1.56 11.45 -1.92
CA ASP A 127 2.29 12.37 -2.80
C ASP A 127 1.65 12.40 -4.19
N ALA A 128 1.30 11.24 -4.74
CA ALA A 128 0.58 11.14 -6.01
C ALA A 128 -0.75 11.92 -6.00
N ALA A 129 -1.53 11.82 -4.91
CA ALA A 129 -2.78 12.59 -4.76
C ALA A 129 -2.51 14.09 -4.72
N SER A 130 -1.47 14.52 -4.00
CA SER A 130 -1.05 15.91 -3.91
C SER A 130 -0.65 16.47 -5.28
N PHE A 131 0.17 15.74 -6.05
CA PHE A 131 0.55 16.15 -7.40
C PHE A 131 -0.64 16.19 -8.37
N CYS A 132 -1.58 15.25 -8.27
CA CYS A 132 -2.81 15.29 -9.06
C CYS A 132 -3.61 16.57 -8.80
N ARG A 133 -3.87 16.89 -7.52
CA ARG A 133 -4.66 18.08 -7.13
C ARG A 133 -3.98 19.36 -7.60
N ARG A 134 -2.68 19.51 -7.33
CA ARG A 134 -1.90 20.66 -7.80
C ARG A 134 -1.84 20.77 -9.33
N GLY A 135 -1.75 19.65 -10.04
CA GLY A 135 -1.82 19.64 -11.50
C GLY A 135 -3.18 20.07 -12.03
N LEU A 136 -4.27 19.66 -11.37
CA LEU A 136 -5.64 20.05 -11.70
C LEU A 136 -5.96 21.51 -11.33
N GLU A 137 -5.26 22.10 -10.36
CA GLU A 137 -5.32 23.54 -10.11
C GLU A 137 -4.80 24.36 -11.30
N GLN A 138 -3.83 23.81 -12.06
CA GLN A 138 -3.29 24.45 -13.26
C GLN A 138 -4.14 24.20 -14.50
N ASP A 139 -4.67 22.98 -14.64
CA ASP A 139 -5.55 22.59 -15.74
C ASP A 139 -6.71 21.73 -15.21
N PRO A 140 -7.83 22.37 -14.80
CA PRO A 140 -9.00 21.66 -14.28
C PRO A 140 -9.70 20.77 -15.32
N ALA A 141 -9.44 20.98 -16.62
CA ALA A 141 -10.01 20.19 -17.71
C ALA A 141 -9.19 18.94 -18.04
N ASN A 142 -8.08 18.70 -17.33
CA ASN A 142 -7.18 17.59 -17.63
C ASN A 142 -7.78 16.22 -17.25
N GLU A 143 -8.37 15.54 -18.23
CA GLU A 143 -9.02 14.24 -18.02
C GLU A 143 -8.05 13.14 -17.57
N GLU A 144 -6.78 13.20 -18.00
CA GLU A 144 -5.77 12.22 -17.59
C GLU A 144 -5.42 12.34 -16.10
N LEU A 145 -5.26 13.56 -15.58
CA LEU A 145 -5.03 13.79 -14.15
C LEU A 145 -6.27 13.45 -13.31
N LYS A 146 -7.49 13.71 -13.80
CA LYS A 146 -8.72 13.28 -13.11
C LYS A 146 -8.80 11.76 -12.96
N LYS A 147 -8.49 11.01 -14.03
CA LYS A 147 -8.45 9.55 -14.00
C LYS A 147 -7.39 9.04 -13.01
N LEU A 148 -6.20 9.64 -13.03
CA LEU A 148 -5.14 9.27 -12.09
C LEU A 148 -5.52 9.58 -10.64
N LEU A 149 -6.16 10.72 -10.38
CA LEU A 149 -6.65 11.06 -9.03
C LEU A 149 -7.66 10.03 -8.53
N ALA A 150 -8.65 9.66 -9.36
CA ALA A 150 -9.63 8.63 -9.01
C ALA A 150 -8.96 7.28 -8.72
N GLN A 151 -7.94 6.92 -9.49
CA GLN A 151 -7.15 5.71 -9.24
C GLN A 151 -6.39 5.77 -7.90
N VAL A 152 -5.78 6.92 -7.58
CA VAL A 152 -5.04 7.13 -6.33
C VAL A 152 -5.99 7.07 -5.14
N ASP A 153 -7.12 7.78 -5.20
CA ASP A 153 -8.11 7.83 -4.12
C ASP A 153 -8.72 6.45 -3.85
N ALA A 154 -8.98 5.67 -4.91
CA ALA A 154 -9.45 4.29 -4.78
C ALA A 154 -8.44 3.40 -4.03
N LYS A 155 -7.14 3.51 -4.38
CA LYS A 155 -6.06 2.77 -3.70
C LYS A 155 -5.88 3.21 -2.25
N LEU A 156 -5.95 4.51 -1.96
CA LEU A 156 -5.88 5.03 -0.59
C LEU A 156 -7.03 4.48 0.26
N GLY A 157 -8.26 4.55 -0.25
CA GLY A 157 -9.42 4.01 0.46
C GLY A 157 -9.38 2.49 0.66
N GLU A 158 -8.75 1.74 -0.25
CA GLU A 158 -8.48 0.31 -0.06
C GLU A 158 -7.44 0.07 1.06
N GLN A 159 -6.31 0.78 1.03
CA GLN A 159 -5.28 0.66 2.08
C GLN A 159 -5.82 1.04 3.46
N GLU A 160 -6.61 2.10 3.56
CA GLU A 160 -7.24 2.52 4.83
C GLU A 160 -8.20 1.47 5.36
N ARG A 161 -9.07 0.92 4.52
CA ARG A 161 -10.00 -0.15 4.91
C ARG A 161 -9.25 -1.41 5.35
N GLN A 162 -8.20 -1.80 4.63
CA GLN A 162 -7.40 -2.95 4.99
C GLN A 162 -6.68 -2.73 6.33
N ARG A 163 -6.09 -1.55 6.53
CA ARG A 163 -5.44 -1.17 7.79
C ARG A 163 -6.42 -1.16 8.95
N ALA A 164 -7.63 -0.63 8.76
CA ALA A 164 -8.68 -0.62 9.77
C ALA A 164 -9.11 -2.04 10.16
N LYS A 165 -9.32 -2.94 9.19
CA LYS A 165 -9.64 -4.36 9.45
C LYS A 165 -8.54 -5.06 10.23
N VAL A 166 -7.28 -4.86 9.84
CA VAL A 166 -6.13 -5.45 10.54
C VAL A 166 -6.02 -4.91 11.96
N ALA A 167 -6.19 -3.60 12.16
CA ALA A 167 -6.17 -2.98 13.49
C ALA A 167 -7.29 -3.52 14.38
N GLN A 168 -8.50 -3.66 13.85
CA GLN A 168 -9.65 -4.23 14.56
C GLN A 168 -9.41 -5.70 14.94
N ALA A 169 -8.89 -6.51 14.01
CA ALA A 169 -8.57 -7.92 14.28
C ALA A 169 -7.50 -8.07 15.37
N ILE A 170 -6.47 -7.20 15.37
CA ILE A 170 -5.42 -7.20 16.39
C ILE A 170 -6.00 -6.78 17.76
N ALA A 171 -6.84 -5.74 17.79
CA ALA A 171 -7.49 -5.30 19.02
C ALA A 171 -8.37 -6.41 19.61
N SER A 172 -9.26 -7.01 18.80
CA SER A 172 -10.12 -8.12 19.23
C SER A 172 -9.32 -9.34 19.69
N ALA A 173 -8.24 -9.70 19.00
CA ALA A 173 -7.36 -10.80 19.42
C ALA A 173 -6.66 -10.52 20.76
N LYS A 174 -6.26 -9.26 21.00
CA LYS A 174 -5.65 -8.84 22.28
C LYS A 174 -6.67 -8.91 23.42
N ASP A 175 -7.89 -8.43 23.19
CA ASP A 175 -8.96 -8.46 24.19
C ASP A 175 -9.35 -9.90 24.53
N LEU A 176 -9.45 -10.76 23.52
CA LEU A 176 -9.69 -12.19 23.69
C LEU A 176 -8.56 -12.85 24.51
N ALA A 177 -7.30 -12.58 24.17
CA ALA A 177 -6.15 -13.14 24.89
C ALA A 177 -6.16 -12.72 26.37
N ALA A 178 -6.42 -11.44 26.66
CA ALA A 178 -6.52 -10.93 28.03
C ALA A 178 -7.70 -11.56 28.79
N ALA A 179 -8.85 -11.73 28.13
CA ALA A 179 -10.02 -12.39 28.70
C ALA A 179 -9.75 -13.85 29.08
N MET A 180 -9.00 -14.57 28.23
CA MET A 180 -8.60 -15.96 28.47
C MET A 180 -7.57 -16.08 29.59
N GLU A 181 -6.58 -15.18 29.63
CA GLU A 181 -5.57 -15.13 30.69
C GLU A 181 -6.20 -14.86 32.07
N LYS A 182 -7.12 -13.89 32.14
CA LYS A 182 -7.87 -13.56 33.37
C LYS A 182 -8.66 -14.77 33.92
N ARG A 183 -9.12 -15.66 33.04
CA ARG A 183 -9.87 -16.87 33.39
C ARG A 183 -8.98 -18.09 33.61
N GLY A 184 -7.65 -17.94 33.49
CA GLY A 184 -6.70 -19.04 33.63
C GLY A 184 -6.81 -20.09 32.51
N VAL A 185 -7.41 -19.73 31.36
CA VAL A 185 -7.60 -20.67 30.26
C VAL A 185 -6.32 -20.82 29.46
N LYS A 186 -5.85 -22.07 29.31
CA LYS A 186 -4.69 -22.41 28.50
C LYS A 186 -5.13 -23.16 27.26
N LEU A 187 -4.82 -22.63 26.08
CA LEU A 187 -5.07 -23.33 24.82
C LEU A 187 -4.07 -24.47 24.64
N GLY A 188 -4.60 -25.67 24.42
CA GLY A 188 -3.83 -26.84 24.02
C GLY A 188 -3.51 -26.83 22.52
N LYS A 189 -2.96 -27.95 22.04
CA LYS A 189 -2.80 -28.17 20.60
C LYS A 189 -4.18 -28.19 19.92
N ALA A 190 -4.27 -27.64 18.71
CA ALA A 190 -5.48 -27.68 17.90
C ALA A 190 -5.77 -29.13 17.48
N ALA A 191 -6.49 -29.87 18.32
CA ALA A 191 -7.01 -31.19 18.01
C ALA A 191 -8.28 -31.05 17.15
N TYR A 192 -8.54 -32.02 16.28
CA TYR A 192 -9.77 -32.11 15.48
C TYR A 192 -10.02 -30.96 14.49
N GLN A 193 -8.96 -30.23 14.10
CA GLN A 193 -9.04 -29.14 13.11
C GLN A 193 -9.53 -29.64 11.73
N GLU A 194 -9.30 -30.92 11.40
CA GLU A 194 -9.82 -31.56 10.19
C GLU A 194 -11.35 -31.68 10.20
N LEU A 195 -11.97 -31.81 11.38
CA LEU A 195 -13.42 -31.95 11.55
C LEU A 195 -14.13 -30.60 11.67
N THR A 196 -13.53 -29.63 12.37
CA THR A 196 -14.18 -28.35 12.71
C THR A 196 -13.65 -27.16 11.92
N GLY A 197 -12.53 -27.31 11.22
CA GLY A 197 -11.78 -26.20 10.63
C GLY A 197 -11.09 -25.33 11.68
N VAL A 198 -10.72 -24.11 11.30
CA VAL A 198 -10.10 -23.13 12.21
C VAL A 198 -11.19 -22.32 12.91
N LYS A 199 -11.81 -22.89 13.94
CA LYS A 199 -12.75 -22.18 14.81
C LYS A 199 -12.03 -21.73 16.08
N LYS A 200 -12.29 -20.49 16.49
CA LYS A 200 -11.64 -19.85 17.65
C LYS A 200 -12.72 -19.32 18.59
N PRO A 201 -12.46 -19.27 19.91
CA PRO A 201 -13.37 -18.62 20.83
C PRO A 201 -13.51 -17.14 20.48
N LYS A 202 -14.68 -16.58 20.81
CA LYS A 202 -14.99 -15.17 20.61
C LYS A 202 -15.32 -14.54 21.95
N LEU A 203 -15.10 -13.24 22.05
CA LEU A 203 -15.51 -12.43 23.19
C LEU A 203 -16.67 -11.56 22.72
N ASP A 204 -17.81 -11.60 23.42
CA ASP A 204 -18.93 -10.72 23.12
C ASP A 204 -18.78 -9.32 23.76
N GLU A 205 -19.76 -8.46 23.53
CA GLU A 205 -19.76 -7.07 24.05
C GLU A 205 -19.89 -7.01 25.58
N GLN A 206 -20.46 -8.05 26.20
CA GLN A 206 -20.61 -8.19 27.64
C GLN A 206 -19.34 -8.79 28.29
N GLY A 207 -18.35 -9.17 27.48
CA GLY A 207 -17.11 -9.77 27.91
C GLY A 207 -17.24 -11.25 28.27
N VAL A 208 -18.28 -11.94 27.81
CA VAL A 208 -18.48 -13.39 27.94
C VAL A 208 -17.74 -14.09 26.81
N LEU A 209 -17.00 -15.15 27.16
CA LEU A 209 -16.37 -15.99 26.14
C LEU A 209 -17.38 -16.97 25.57
N HIS A 210 -17.41 -17.02 24.24
CA HIS A 210 -18.15 -18.01 23.49
C HIS A 210 -17.20 -19.02 22.88
N TRP A 211 -17.48 -20.29 23.15
CA TRP A 211 -16.62 -21.41 22.82
C TRP A 211 -17.23 -22.23 21.68
N PRO A 212 -16.44 -22.57 20.64
CA PRO A 212 -16.80 -23.68 19.77
C PRO A 212 -16.59 -24.99 20.55
N VAL A 213 -17.65 -25.81 20.67
CA VAL A 213 -17.62 -27.07 21.42
C VAL A 213 -17.88 -28.24 20.47
N LEU A 214 -16.96 -29.19 20.45
CA LEU A 214 -17.11 -30.44 19.69
C LEU A 214 -17.52 -31.57 20.64
N LEU A 215 -18.69 -32.16 20.39
CA LEU A 215 -19.17 -33.35 21.06
C LEU A 215 -18.75 -34.58 20.24
N LEU A 216 -18.07 -35.53 20.88
CA LEU A 216 -17.60 -36.75 20.23
C LEU A 216 -18.38 -37.95 20.77
N TYR A 217 -18.77 -38.86 19.86
CA TYR A 217 -19.43 -40.12 20.18
C TYR A 217 -18.52 -41.29 19.75
N PRO A 218 -17.54 -41.70 20.57
CA PRO A 218 -16.48 -42.61 20.13
C PRO A 218 -16.98 -44.00 19.72
N LYS A 219 -18.02 -44.52 20.38
CA LYS A 219 -18.58 -45.85 20.10
C LYS A 219 -19.13 -45.97 18.68
N VAL A 220 -19.65 -44.88 18.14
CA VAL A 220 -20.32 -44.82 16.83
C VAL A 220 -19.53 -44.00 15.81
N MET A 221 -18.33 -43.51 16.19
CA MET A 221 -17.45 -42.69 15.35
C MET A 221 -18.17 -41.46 14.74
N SER A 222 -19.07 -40.86 15.51
CA SER A 222 -19.86 -39.69 15.12
C SER A 222 -19.47 -38.47 15.96
N SER A 223 -19.86 -37.28 15.53
CA SER A 223 -19.61 -36.02 16.24
C SER A 223 -20.67 -34.97 15.92
N ASP A 224 -20.94 -34.11 16.90
CA ASP A 224 -21.76 -32.90 16.75
C ASP A 224 -20.95 -31.66 17.14
N PHE A 225 -21.28 -30.52 16.55
CA PHE A 225 -20.54 -29.28 16.75
C PHE A 225 -21.47 -28.14 17.16
N ILE A 226 -21.18 -27.54 18.31
CA ILE A 226 -21.83 -26.32 18.80
C ILE A 226 -20.93 -25.16 18.43
N GLU A 227 -21.40 -24.28 17.55
CA GLU A 227 -20.58 -23.17 17.06
C GLU A 227 -20.32 -22.08 18.11
N ASP A 228 -21.30 -21.86 18.99
CA ASP A 228 -21.39 -20.71 19.89
C ASP A 228 -21.92 -21.13 21.26
N PHE A 229 -21.01 -21.46 22.18
CA PHE A 229 -21.36 -21.90 23.54
C PHE A 229 -20.87 -20.87 24.57
N PRO A 230 -21.76 -20.09 25.20
CA PRO A 230 -21.39 -19.10 26.20
C PRO A 230 -20.77 -19.79 27.44
N GLU A 231 -19.67 -19.25 27.96
CA GLU A 231 -19.01 -19.80 29.16
C GLU A 231 -19.87 -19.74 30.44
N THR A 232 -20.93 -18.94 30.43
CA THR A 232 -21.89 -18.84 31.53
C THR A 232 -22.97 -19.92 31.50
N ASP A 233 -23.04 -20.68 30.41
CA ASP A 233 -24.03 -21.72 30.21
C ASP A 233 -23.52 -23.12 30.64
N THR A 234 -24.45 -24.05 30.81
CA THR A 234 -24.16 -25.44 31.13
C THR A 234 -24.49 -26.34 29.95
N LEU A 235 -23.90 -27.54 29.91
CA LEU A 235 -24.22 -28.51 28.87
C LEU A 235 -25.61 -29.14 29.06
N SER A 236 -26.23 -29.06 30.25
CA SER A 236 -27.50 -29.77 30.50
C SER A 236 -28.64 -29.33 29.56
N PRO A 237 -28.94 -28.03 29.40
CA PRO A 237 -29.99 -27.60 28.47
C PRO A 237 -29.74 -28.06 27.03
N HIS A 238 -28.48 -28.06 26.59
CA HIS A 238 -28.09 -28.54 25.27
C HIS A 238 -28.34 -30.05 25.13
N LEU A 239 -27.98 -30.83 26.15
CA LEU A 239 -28.25 -32.27 26.18
C LEU A 239 -29.75 -32.59 26.25
N ASP A 240 -30.54 -31.78 26.94
CA ASP A 240 -32.00 -31.95 27.02
C ASP A 240 -32.63 -31.75 25.63
N VAL A 241 -32.13 -30.79 24.85
CA VAL A 241 -32.57 -30.59 23.45
C VAL A 241 -32.14 -31.76 22.56
N MET A 242 -30.95 -32.32 22.75
CA MET A 242 -30.44 -33.40 21.88
C MET A 242 -30.97 -34.80 22.23
N PHE A 243 -31.23 -35.08 23.51
CA PHE A 243 -31.45 -36.45 24.02
C PHE A 243 -32.72 -36.61 24.88
N SER A 244 -33.62 -35.64 24.90
CA SER A 244 -34.93 -35.80 25.58
C SER A 244 -35.85 -36.76 24.83
N GLU A 245 -36.80 -37.36 25.56
CA GLU A 245 -37.83 -38.25 24.98
C GLU A 245 -38.71 -37.56 23.93
N SER A 246 -38.81 -36.23 23.99
CA SER A 246 -39.55 -35.40 23.04
C SER A 246 -38.77 -35.11 21.76
N SER A 247 -37.46 -35.31 21.75
CA SER A 247 -36.60 -35.03 20.60
C SER A 247 -36.56 -36.23 19.65
N PRO A 248 -36.50 -36.01 18.32
CA PRO A 248 -36.34 -37.10 17.38
C PRO A 248 -35.00 -37.82 17.65
N PRO A 249 -34.96 -39.16 17.51
CA PRO A 249 -33.75 -39.92 17.71
C PRO A 249 -32.67 -39.47 16.72
N LEU A 250 -31.41 -39.52 17.17
CA LEU A 250 -30.28 -39.19 16.30
C LEU A 250 -30.23 -40.18 15.13
N PRO A 251 -29.92 -39.74 13.89
CA PRO A 251 -30.00 -40.60 12.70
C PRO A 251 -29.15 -41.87 12.77
N TRP A 252 -28.12 -41.87 13.62
CA TRP A 252 -27.19 -42.97 13.82
C TRP A 252 -27.51 -43.82 15.06
N ASP A 253 -28.49 -43.43 15.90
CA ASP A 253 -28.88 -44.15 17.12
C ASP A 253 -30.10 -45.06 16.89
N GLU A 254 -29.93 -46.09 16.05
CA GLU A 254 -31.01 -47.03 15.69
C GLU A 254 -31.60 -47.78 16.90
N ASN A 255 -30.83 -47.96 17.96
CA ASN A 255 -31.22 -48.70 19.16
C ASN A 255 -31.74 -47.81 20.29
N HIS A 256 -31.85 -46.49 20.08
CA HIS A 256 -32.25 -45.51 21.10
C HIS A 256 -31.43 -45.63 22.40
N ALA A 257 -30.12 -45.90 22.27
CA ALA A 257 -29.24 -46.13 23.40
C ALA A 257 -28.73 -44.82 24.03
N TYR A 258 -28.85 -43.70 23.32
CA TYR A 258 -28.39 -42.39 23.77
C TYR A 258 -29.57 -41.58 24.30
N THR A 259 -29.94 -41.81 25.56
CA THR A 259 -30.98 -41.05 26.28
C THR A 259 -30.37 -40.16 27.35
N ARG A 260 -31.12 -39.15 27.78
CA ARG A 260 -30.66 -38.18 28.80
C ARG A 260 -30.14 -38.82 30.10
N ASP A 261 -30.72 -39.96 30.50
CA ASP A 261 -30.38 -40.70 31.72
C ASP A 261 -29.23 -41.71 31.51
N ALA A 262 -28.93 -42.07 30.25
CA ALA A 262 -27.94 -43.10 29.91
C ALA A 262 -26.58 -42.53 29.46
N ILE A 263 -26.53 -41.23 29.12
CA ILE A 263 -25.31 -40.58 28.65
C ILE A 263 -24.47 -40.03 29.81
N GLU A 264 -23.15 -40.12 29.65
CA GLU A 264 -22.16 -39.54 30.55
C GLU A 264 -21.19 -38.66 29.77
N LEU A 265 -20.84 -37.50 30.34
CA LEU A 265 -19.91 -36.55 29.72
C LEU A 265 -18.50 -36.73 30.28
N TYR A 266 -17.54 -36.78 29.37
CA TYR A 266 -16.11 -36.86 29.69
C TYR A 266 -15.37 -35.72 28.97
N TYR A 267 -14.37 -35.15 29.64
CA TYR A 267 -13.47 -34.18 29.03
C TYR A 267 -12.02 -34.53 29.35
N GLN A 268 -11.10 -34.12 28.48
CA GLN A 268 -9.68 -34.33 28.71
C GLN A 268 -9.12 -33.21 29.60
N ALA A 269 -8.70 -33.55 30.81
CA ALA A 269 -7.93 -32.64 31.65
C ALA A 269 -6.46 -32.55 31.17
N PRO A 270 -5.76 -31.43 31.38
CA PRO A 270 -4.34 -31.31 31.10
C PRO A 270 -3.54 -32.38 31.85
N VAL A 271 -2.68 -33.12 31.15
CA VAL A 271 -1.80 -34.11 31.78
C VAL A 271 -0.63 -33.37 32.45
N GLY A 272 -0.73 -33.15 33.76
CA GLY A 272 0.35 -32.60 34.60
C GLY A 272 0.06 -31.23 35.20
N GLY A 273 -0.32 -31.24 36.48
CA GLY A 273 -0.50 -30.05 37.31
C GLY A 273 -1.21 -30.44 38.61
N SER A 274 -0.44 -30.92 39.58
CA SER A 274 -0.87 -31.03 40.97
C SER A 274 -1.49 -29.70 41.42
N LYS A 275 -2.55 -29.81 42.23
CA LYS A 275 -3.26 -28.72 42.90
C LYS A 275 -2.32 -27.65 43.49
#